data_AF-A0A8J3Y4K2-F1
#
_entry.id   AF-A0A8J3Y4K2-F1
#
_cell.length_a   1.000
_cell.length_b   1.000
_cell.length_c   1.000
_cell.angle_alpha   90.00
_cell.angle_beta   90.00
_cell.angle_gamma   90.00
#
_symmetry.space_group_name_H-M   'P 1'
#
loop_
_entity.id
_entity.type
_entity.pdbx_description
1 polymer ?
#
loop_
_entity_poly.entity_id
_entity_poly.type
_entity_poly.pdbx_seq_one_letter_code
_entity_poly.pdbx_strand_id
1 'polypeptide(L)'
;MRAPLPLPSDPADVEFWVPPFGTVGRGADLLGRMPGLRVVQLLSAGADAWAGRVPAGVRLCDGRGVHDASTSEWVLTATLAALRRFPAFARAPSSAASGSPTRPRRTS
;
A
#
# COMPACT_ATOMS: atom_id res chain seq x y z
N MET A 1 20.93 9.37 -0.04
CA MET A 1 19.66 9.63 0.66
C MET A 1 19.23 11.04 0.28
N ARG A 2 18.12 11.22 -0.43
CA ARG A 2 17.72 12.53 -0.98
C ARG A 2 17.26 13.43 0.16
N ALA A 3 17.72 14.68 0.22
CA ALA A 3 17.25 15.65 1.20
C ALA A 3 15.72 15.81 1.09
N PRO A 4 15.00 16.03 2.21
CA PRO A 4 13.57 16.28 2.16
C PRO A 4 13.30 17.49 1.26
N LEU A 5 12.28 17.38 0.41
CA LEU A 5 11.81 18.54 -0.34
C LEU A 5 11.34 19.61 0.66
N PRO A 6 11.60 20.90 0.38
CA PRO A 6 11.11 21.98 1.22
C PRO A 6 9.59 21.89 1.36
N LEU A 7 9.07 22.30 2.51
CA LEU A 7 7.64 22.33 2.74
C LEU A 7 7.00 23.33 1.75
N PRO A 8 5.84 23.00 1.17
CA PRO A 8 5.21 23.81 0.14
C PRO A 8 4.68 25.16 0.66
N SER A 9 4.49 25.30 1.97
CA SER A 9 3.99 26.49 2.64
C SER A 9 4.53 26.58 4.07
N ASP A 10 4.31 27.72 4.73
CA ASP A 10 4.56 27.86 6.17
C ASP A 10 3.67 26.88 6.95
N PRO A 11 4.24 26.01 7.81
CA PRO A 11 3.47 25.13 8.69
C PRO A 11 2.52 25.88 9.63
N ALA A 12 2.80 27.14 9.97
CA ALA A 12 1.97 27.94 10.87
C ALA A 12 0.52 28.10 10.37
N ASP A 13 0.34 28.15 9.04
CA ASP A 13 -0.94 28.40 8.39
C ASP A 13 -1.74 27.12 8.10
N VAL A 14 -1.23 25.95 8.49
CA VAL A 14 -1.84 24.65 8.16
C VAL A 14 -2.94 24.29 9.17
N GLU A 15 -4.19 24.24 8.70
CA GLU A 15 -5.34 23.75 9.50
C GLU A 15 -5.69 22.28 9.25
N PHE A 16 -5.33 21.75 8.07
CA PHE A 16 -5.63 20.38 7.65
C PHE A 16 -4.38 19.73 7.06
N TRP A 17 -4.00 18.57 7.58
CA TRP A 17 -2.79 17.91 7.15
C TRP A 17 -3.00 16.43 6.81
N VAL A 18 -2.38 16.00 5.71
CA VAL A 18 -2.35 14.62 5.24
C VAL A 18 -0.89 14.15 5.26
N PRO A 19 -0.46 13.38 6.28
CA PRO A 19 0.89 12.84 6.30
C PRO A 19 1.10 11.87 5.14
N PRO A 20 2.30 11.88 4.51
CA PRO A 20 2.67 10.83 3.58
C PRO A 20 2.65 9.45 4.24
N PHE A 21 2.45 8.40 3.43
CA PHE A 21 2.44 7.03 3.94
C PHE A 21 3.76 6.66 4.65
N GLY A 22 3.66 5.99 5.80
CA GLY A 22 4.81 5.48 6.54
C GLY A 22 5.66 6.53 7.26
N THR A 23 5.19 7.78 7.42
CA THR A 23 5.98 8.86 8.04
C THR A 23 5.64 9.16 9.49
N VAL A 24 5.15 8.20 10.26
CA VAL A 24 4.62 8.45 11.64
C VAL A 24 5.61 9.21 12.53
N GLY A 25 6.89 8.80 12.58
CA GLY A 25 7.91 9.47 13.41
C GLY A 25 8.18 10.91 12.97
N ARG A 26 8.71 11.09 11.76
CA ARG A 26 9.02 12.43 11.21
C ARG A 26 7.81 13.34 11.09
N GLY A 27 6.64 12.75 10.85
CA GLY A 27 5.38 13.45 10.74
C GLY A 27 4.91 13.98 12.08
N ALA A 28 5.03 13.19 13.15
CA ALA A 28 4.71 13.64 14.51
C ALA A 28 5.60 14.82 14.93
N ASP A 29 6.88 14.82 14.58
CA ASP A 29 7.80 15.94 14.86
C ASP A 29 7.35 17.26 14.21
N LEU A 30 6.66 17.19 13.06
CA LEU A 30 6.18 18.37 12.34
C LEU A 30 4.93 18.98 12.99
N LEU A 31 4.15 18.21 13.76
CA LEU A 31 2.90 18.68 14.38
C LEU A 31 3.12 19.87 15.31
N GLY A 32 4.26 19.91 16.02
CA GLY A 32 4.61 21.04 16.89
C GLY A 32 4.83 22.37 16.15
N ARG A 33 4.99 22.32 14.82
CA ARG A 33 5.15 23.51 13.96
C ARG A 33 3.84 23.97 13.33
N MET A 34 2.73 23.28 13.59
CA MET A 34 1.40 23.60 13.04
C MET A 34 0.43 24.03 14.16
N PRO A 35 0.61 25.22 14.78
CA PRO A 35 -0.25 25.69 15.87
C PRO A 35 -1.71 25.87 15.45
N GLY A 36 -1.99 26.10 14.17
CA GLY A 36 -3.36 26.21 13.63
C GLY A 36 -4.01 24.87 13.29
N LEU A 37 -3.34 23.74 13.49
CA LEU A 37 -3.82 22.44 13.01
C LEU A 37 -5.12 22.02 13.70
N ARG A 38 -6.07 21.50 12.91
CA ARG A 38 -7.39 21.06 13.38
C ARG A 38 -7.70 19.63 12.99
N VAL A 39 -7.15 19.16 11.87
CA VAL A 39 -7.39 17.81 11.36
C VAL A 39 -6.11 17.17 10.83
N VAL A 40 -5.87 15.93 11.24
CA VAL A 40 -4.93 15.00 10.60
C VAL A 40 -5.74 13.91 9.90
N GLN A 41 -5.62 13.82 8.58
CA GLN A 41 -6.27 12.77 7.78
C GLN A 41 -5.24 11.75 7.31
N LEU A 42 -5.33 10.52 7.81
CA LEU A 42 -4.48 9.43 7.37
C LEU A 42 -4.99 8.84 6.05
N LEU A 43 -4.06 8.42 5.20
CA LEU A 43 -4.36 7.72 3.95
C LEU A 43 -4.54 6.20 4.14
N SER A 44 -4.25 5.68 5.34
CA SER A 44 -4.40 4.28 5.71
C SER A 44 -5.63 4.05 6.57
N ALA A 45 -6.13 2.81 6.57
CA ALA A 45 -7.01 2.34 7.63
C ALA A 45 -6.22 2.16 8.93
N GLY A 46 -6.82 2.55 10.06
CA GLY A 46 -6.20 2.47 11.39
C GLY A 46 -5.39 3.71 11.76
N ALA A 47 -5.46 4.05 13.06
CA ALA A 47 -4.87 5.27 13.62
C ALA A 47 -4.00 5.02 14.86
N ASP A 48 -3.80 3.76 15.28
CA ASP A 48 -3.12 3.42 16.54
C ASP A 48 -1.69 3.96 16.61
N ALA A 49 -0.99 3.96 15.48
CA ALA A 49 0.36 4.52 15.40
C ALA A 49 0.37 6.05 15.55
N TRP A 50 -0.74 6.74 15.39
CA TRP A 50 -0.85 8.20 15.56
C TRP A 50 -1.51 8.59 16.87
N ALA A 51 -2.28 7.68 17.48
CA ALA A 51 -2.89 7.89 18.79
C ALA A 51 -1.84 8.29 19.84
N GLY A 52 -2.13 9.32 20.62
CA GLY A 52 -1.23 9.88 21.63
C GLY A 52 -0.07 10.73 21.10
N ARG A 53 0.15 10.80 19.78
CA ARG A 53 1.13 11.69 19.13
C ARG A 53 0.50 12.97 18.58
N VAL A 54 -0.81 12.94 18.36
CA VAL A 54 -1.59 14.09 17.88
C VAL A 54 -1.91 15.04 19.05
N PRO A 55 -1.65 16.36 18.92
CA PRO A 55 -1.97 17.33 19.96
C PRO A 55 -3.45 17.31 20.38
N ALA A 56 -3.70 17.63 21.66
CA ALA A 56 -5.06 17.74 22.17
C ALA A 56 -5.87 18.76 21.35
N GLY A 57 -7.13 18.44 21.07
CA GLY A 57 -8.04 19.28 20.28
C GLY A 57 -7.93 19.10 18.76
N VAL A 58 -6.90 18.42 18.25
CA VAL A 58 -6.78 18.08 16.83
C VAL A 58 -7.52 16.78 16.54
N ARG A 59 -8.37 16.78 15.51
CA ARG A 59 -9.12 15.60 15.07
C ARG A 59 -8.21 14.67 14.27
N LEU A 60 -8.14 13.41 14.69
CA LEU A 60 -7.46 12.35 13.95
C LEU A 60 -8.49 11.52 13.18
N CYS A 61 -8.40 11.53 11.85
CA CYS A 61 -9.24 10.76 10.94
C CYS A 61 -8.39 9.70 10.23
N ASP A 62 -8.95 8.51 10.01
CA ASP A 62 -8.33 7.47 9.20
C ASP A 62 -9.08 7.26 7.87
N GLY A 63 -8.50 6.44 7.00
CA GLY A 63 -9.11 6.02 5.74
C GLY A 63 -9.83 4.69 5.92
N ARG A 64 -10.75 4.56 6.87
CA ARG A 64 -11.47 3.30 7.09
C ARG A 64 -12.12 2.82 5.77
N GLY A 65 -11.86 1.58 5.39
CA GLY A 65 -12.41 0.96 4.19
C GLY A 65 -11.62 1.17 2.89
N VAL A 66 -10.59 2.03 2.87
CA VAL A 66 -9.84 2.36 1.63
C VAL A 66 -9.14 1.17 0.96
N HIS A 67 -8.93 0.08 1.70
CA HIS A 67 -8.29 -1.13 1.20
C HIS A 67 -9.22 -2.35 1.17
N ASP A 68 -10.49 -2.24 1.54
CA ASP A 68 -11.35 -3.41 1.77
C ASP A 68 -11.53 -4.24 0.50
N ALA A 69 -11.91 -3.60 -0.62
CA ALA A 69 -12.11 -4.29 -1.89
C ALA A 69 -10.80 -4.89 -2.43
N SER A 70 -9.74 -4.09 -2.53
CA SER A 70 -8.43 -4.55 -3.02
C SER A 70 -7.84 -5.67 -2.16
N THR A 71 -8.01 -5.60 -0.84
CA THR A 71 -7.51 -6.63 0.08
C THR A 71 -8.34 -7.90 -0.07
N SER A 72 -9.67 -7.78 -0.18
CA SER A 72 -10.56 -8.92 -0.40
C SER A 72 -10.23 -9.64 -1.70
N GLU A 73 -10.09 -8.91 -2.80
CA GLU A 73 -9.68 -9.46 -4.10
C GLU A 73 -8.32 -10.13 -4.04
N TRP A 74 -7.35 -9.49 -3.38
CA TRP A 74 -6.02 -10.06 -3.19
C TRP A 74 -6.07 -11.36 -2.37
N VAL A 75 -6.82 -11.40 -1.26
CA VAL A 75 -6.97 -12.59 -0.40
C VAL A 75 -7.60 -13.74 -1.18
N LEU A 76 -8.68 -13.48 -1.92
CA LEU A 76 -9.34 -14.50 -2.75
C LEU A 76 -8.37 -15.02 -3.81
N THR A 77 -7.66 -14.13 -4.50
CA THR A 77 -6.67 -14.49 -5.53
C THR A 77 -5.52 -15.30 -4.95
N ALA A 78 -4.95 -14.86 -3.82
CA ALA A 78 -3.86 -15.55 -3.13
C ALA A 78 -4.29 -16.96 -2.67
N THR A 79 -5.51 -17.08 -2.14
CA THR A 79 -6.09 -18.37 -1.74
C THR A 79 -6.23 -19.31 -2.92
N LEU A 80 -6.81 -18.85 -4.03
CA LEU A 80 -6.94 -19.65 -5.24
C LEU A 80 -5.58 -20.03 -5.83
N ALA A 81 -4.64 -19.09 -5.86
CA ALA A 81 -3.28 -19.32 -6.34
C ALA A 81 -2.55 -20.40 -5.53
N ALA A 82 -2.71 -20.39 -4.21
CA ALA A 82 -2.16 -21.43 -3.32
C ALA A 82 -2.79 -22.80 -3.57
N LEU A 83 -4.12 -22.88 -3.66
CA LEU A 83 -4.85 -24.13 -3.85
C LEU A 83 -4.68 -24.76 -5.25
N ARG A 84 -4.50 -23.93 -6.28
CA ARG A 84 -4.38 -24.38 -7.68
C ARG A 84 -2.95 -24.36 -8.20
N ARG A 85 -1.98 -24.03 -7.34
CA ARG A 85 -0.54 -23.95 -7.69
C ARG A 85 -0.26 -23.04 -8.88
N PHE A 86 -1.05 -21.98 -9.07
CA PHE A 86 -0.83 -21.00 -10.14
C PHE A 86 0.60 -20.42 -10.17
N PRO A 87 1.26 -20.16 -9.03
CA PRO A 87 2.65 -19.70 -9.06
C PRO A 87 3.64 -20.73 -9.62
N ALA A 88 3.33 -22.02 -9.61
CA ALA A 88 4.15 -23.05 -10.24
C ALA A 88 3.98 -23.03 -11.77
N PHE A 89 2.74 -22.90 -12.26
CA PHE A 89 2.45 -22.74 -13.69
C PHE A 89 3.03 -21.44 -14.26
N ALA A 90 2.94 -20.32 -13.53
CA ALA A 90 3.47 -19.03 -13.96
C ALA A 90 5.01 -19.01 -14.08
N ARG A 91 5.71 -19.87 -13.33
CA ARG A 91 7.17 -20.03 -13.39
C ARG A 91 7.61 -21.14 -14.34
N ALA A 92 6.68 -21.95 -14.85
CA ALA A 92 7.01 -22.95 -15.83
C ALA A 92 7.56 -22.25 -17.08
N PRO A 93 8.64 -22.76 -17.69
CA PRO A 93 9.14 -22.23 -18.94
C PRO A 93 8.00 -22.22 -19.97
N SER A 94 7.83 -21.12 -20.71
CA SER A 94 6.91 -21.07 -21.83
C SER A 94 7.47 -21.89 -23.00
N SER A 95 7.60 -23.20 -22.84
CA SER A 95 7.83 -24.06 -23.99
C SER A 95 6.54 -24.07 -24.79
N ALA A 96 6.47 -23.23 -25.83
CA ALA A 96 5.61 -23.49 -26.97
C ALA A 96 6.11 -24.77 -27.65
N ALA A 97 5.83 -25.89 -27.02
CA ALA A 97 5.87 -27.21 -27.60
C ALA A 97 4.47 -27.80 -27.38
N SER A 98 3.50 -27.25 -28.11
CA SER A 98 2.39 -28.09 -28.57
C SER A 98 3.04 -29.17 -29.44
N GLY A 99 3.41 -30.28 -28.80
CA GLY A 99 4.04 -31.42 -29.45
C GLY A 99 3.16 -31.90 -30.59
N SER A 100 3.62 -31.60 -31.80
CA SER A 100 3.15 -32.14 -33.06
C SER A 100 3.11 -33.68 -33.00
N PRO A 101 2.14 -34.34 -33.66
CA PRO A 101 2.06 -35.79 -33.64
C PRO A 101 3.25 -36.36 -34.41
N THR A 102 4.24 -36.92 -33.71
CA THR A 102 5.30 -37.72 -34.31
C THR A 102 4.71 -38.98 -34.92
N ARG A 103 4.53 -38.97 -36.24
CA ARG A 103 4.14 -40.13 -37.05
C ARG A 103 5.32 -41.12 -37.09
N PRO A 104 5.16 -42.39 -36.65
CA PRO A 104 6.24 -43.36 -36.74
C PRO A 104 6.55 -43.71 -38.20
N ARG A 105 7.84 -43.69 -38.55
CA ARG A 105 8.36 -44.17 -39.84
C ARG A 105 8.15 -45.69 -39.91
N ARG A 106 7.34 -46.17 -40.86
CA ARG A 106 7.32 -47.58 -41.26
C ARG A 106 8.66 -47.88 -41.93
N THR A 107 9.42 -48.79 -41.36
CA THR A 107 10.55 -49.44 -42.02
C THR A 107 10.01 -50.59 -42.87
N SER A 108 10.43 -50.62 -44.14
CA SER A 108 10.24 -51.70 -45.11
C SER A 108 11.04 -52.94 -44.75
#